data_AF-I2Q055-F1
#
_entry.id   AF-I2Q055-F1
#
_cell.length_a   1.000
_cell.length_b   1.000
_cell.length_c   1.000
_cell.angle_alpha   90.00
_cell.angle_beta   90.00
_cell.angle_gamma   90.00
#
_symmetry.space_group_name_H-M   'P 1'
#
loop_
_entity.id
_entity.type
_entity.pdbx_description
1 polymer ?
#
loop_
_entity_poly.entity_id
_entity_poly.type
_entity_poly.pdbx_seq_one_letter_code
_entity_poly.pdbx_strand_id
1 'polypeptide(L)'
;MTLVLLPSLAFATTDAEVRDLIIKASVQSYPGNCPCPYNTMRNGRACGGRSAYSRPGGRSPLCYPKDVSDQMVKAYRTQHNLK
;
A
#
# COMPACT_ATOMS: atom_id res chain seq x y z
N MET A 1 -16.85 -37.13 4.33
CA MET A 1 -16.85 -35.66 4.16
C MET A 1 -16.04 -35.35 2.91
N THR A 2 -16.70 -35.13 1.76
CA THR A 2 -16.02 -34.85 0.50
C THR A 2 -15.64 -33.37 0.44
N LEU A 3 -14.34 -33.09 0.28
CA LEU A 3 -13.81 -31.75 0.05
C LEU A 3 -14.13 -31.36 -1.41
N VAL A 4 -14.89 -30.29 -1.60
CA VAL A 4 -15.15 -29.73 -2.93
C VAL A 4 -13.96 -28.86 -3.32
N LEU A 5 -13.16 -29.28 -4.31
CA LEU A 5 -12.17 -28.42 -4.95
C LEU A 5 -12.89 -27.46 -5.91
N LEU A 6 -13.20 -26.26 -5.42
CA LEU A 6 -13.59 -25.14 -6.28
C LEU A 6 -12.33 -24.64 -7.00
N PRO A 7 -12.30 -24.58 -8.35
CA PRO A 7 -11.19 -24.00 -9.08
C PRO A 7 -11.08 -22.52 -8.71
N SER A 8 -9.92 -22.12 -8.19
CA SER A 8 -9.59 -20.72 -7.94
C SER A 8 -9.60 -20.00 -9.29
N LEU A 9 -10.65 -19.26 -9.57
CA LEU A 9 -10.65 -18.29 -10.67
C LEU A 9 -9.52 -17.29 -10.38
N ALA A 10 -8.42 -17.43 -11.10
CA ALA A 10 -7.28 -16.53 -11.00
C ALA A 10 -7.67 -15.21 -11.68
N PHE A 11 -8.30 -14.31 -10.93
CA PHE A 11 -8.47 -12.92 -11.36
C PHE A 11 -7.07 -12.29 -11.44
N ALA A 12 -6.74 -11.76 -12.62
CA ALA A 12 -5.52 -10.96 -12.80
C ALA A 12 -5.61 -9.74 -11.87
N THR A 13 -4.54 -9.44 -11.15
CA THR A 13 -4.52 -8.27 -10.27
C THR A 13 -4.52 -7.04 -11.14
N THR A 14 -5.39 -6.07 -10.87
CA THR A 14 -5.44 -4.79 -11.59
C THR A 14 -4.32 -3.87 -11.16
N ASP A 15 -3.96 -2.89 -11.99
CA ASP A 15 -2.93 -1.91 -11.59
C ASP A 15 -3.35 -1.09 -10.37
N ALA A 16 -4.66 -0.86 -10.17
CA ALA A 16 -5.17 -0.19 -8.97
C ALA A 16 -4.85 -1.01 -7.72
N GLU A 17 -5.15 -2.32 -7.74
CA GLU A 17 -4.83 -3.23 -6.64
C GLU A 17 -3.32 -3.34 -6.39
N VAL A 18 -2.50 -3.39 -7.46
CA VAL A 18 -1.03 -3.40 -7.30
C VAL A 18 -0.54 -2.11 -6.64
N ARG A 19 -1.08 -0.94 -7.03
CA ARG A 19 -0.73 0.33 -6.36
C ARG A 19 -1.11 0.32 -4.88
N ASP A 20 -2.27 -0.22 -4.54
CA ASP A 20 -2.72 -0.36 -3.15
C ASP A 20 -1.80 -1.30 -2.34
N LEU A 21 -1.35 -2.41 -2.94
CA LEU A 21 -0.38 -3.31 -2.31
C LEU A 21 0.95 -2.61 -2.04
N ILE A 22 1.45 -1.81 -2.99
CA ILE A 22 2.70 -1.03 -2.84
C ILE A 22 2.55 0.02 -1.73
N ILE A 23 1.44 0.75 -1.70
CA ILE A 23 1.15 1.74 -0.64
C ILE A 23 1.07 1.06 0.72
N LYS A 24 0.38 -0.08 0.81
CA LYS A 24 0.28 -0.87 2.03
C LYS A 24 1.66 -1.31 2.54
N ALA A 25 2.51 -1.81 1.65
CA ALA A 25 3.88 -2.19 1.99
C ALA A 25 4.70 -0.98 2.48
N SER A 26 4.57 0.17 1.82
CA SER A 26 5.23 1.42 2.25
C SER A 26 4.81 1.83 3.66
N VAL A 27 3.50 1.87 3.92
CA VAL A 27 2.93 2.19 5.24
C VAL A 27 3.38 1.20 6.32
N GLN A 28 3.38 -0.10 6.03
CA GLN A 28 3.79 -1.15 6.97
C GLN A 28 5.29 -1.13 7.28
N SER A 29 6.12 -0.73 6.32
CA SER A 29 7.57 -0.63 6.50
C SER A 29 7.99 0.61 7.29
N TYR A 30 7.11 1.59 7.46
CA TYR A 30 7.44 2.84 8.11
C TYR A 30 7.56 2.67 9.64
N PRO A 31 8.71 3.00 10.25
CA PRO A 31 8.86 2.90 11.69
C PRO A 31 8.16 4.06 12.40
N GLY A 32 7.18 3.72 13.24
CA GLY A 32 6.49 4.67 14.11
C GLY A 32 5.09 5.03 13.64
N ASN A 33 4.52 6.06 14.25
CA ASN A 33 3.16 6.51 13.97
C ASN A 33 3.15 7.55 12.85
N CYS A 34 2.00 7.64 12.18
CA CYS A 34 1.71 8.66 11.18
C CYS A 34 2.61 8.66 9.92
N PRO A 35 2.75 7.53 9.19
CA PRO A 35 3.34 7.58 7.85
C PRO A 35 2.53 8.49 6.91
N CYS A 36 1.21 8.27 6.82
CA CYS A 36 0.32 8.98 5.90
C CYS A 36 -0.71 9.88 6.60
N PRO A 37 -1.27 10.90 5.89
CA PRO A 37 -2.19 11.86 6.50
C PRO A 37 -3.48 11.23 7.04
N TYR A 38 -3.92 10.13 6.42
CA TYR A 38 -5.14 9.40 6.78
C TYR A 38 -4.93 8.36 7.89
N ASN A 39 -3.69 8.08 8.30
CA ASN A 39 -3.49 7.21 9.47
C ASN A 39 -4.00 7.91 10.74
N THR A 40 -4.25 7.11 11.77
CA THR A 40 -4.74 7.59 13.07
C THR A 40 -3.63 7.59 14.11
N MET A 41 -3.65 8.62 14.96
CA MET A 41 -2.85 8.71 16.18
C MET A 41 -3.47 7.84 17.28
N ARG A 42 -2.73 7.60 18.37
CA ARG A 42 -3.20 6.82 19.53
C ARG A 42 -4.47 7.37 20.18
N ASN A 43 -4.76 8.65 19.99
CA ASN A 43 -5.98 9.32 20.49
C ASN A 43 -7.14 9.29 19.48
N GLY A 44 -7.06 8.50 18.41
CA GLY A 44 -8.11 8.33 17.40
C GLY A 44 -8.20 9.43 16.35
N ARG A 45 -7.46 10.54 16.49
CA ARG A 45 -7.46 11.63 15.50
C ARG A 45 -6.61 11.26 14.27
N ALA A 46 -6.98 11.76 13.10
CA ALA A 46 -6.15 11.65 11.90
C ALA A 46 -4.81 12.37 12.06
N CYS A 47 -3.75 11.82 11.46
CA CYS A 47 -2.40 12.39 11.48
C CYS A 47 -2.34 13.73 10.74
N GLY A 48 -3.04 13.85 9.61
CA GLY A 48 -3.10 15.05 8.78
C GLY A 48 -1.71 15.61 8.46
N GLY A 49 -1.54 16.92 8.69
CA GLY A 49 -0.27 17.62 8.47
C GLY A 49 0.89 17.17 9.38
N ARG A 50 0.66 16.32 10.38
CA ARG A 50 1.71 15.74 11.22
C ARG A 50 2.29 14.45 10.65
N SER A 51 1.74 13.94 9.54
CA SER A 51 2.27 12.74 8.89
C SER A 51 3.65 12.95 8.28
N ALA A 52 4.41 11.87 8.15
CA ALA A 52 5.72 11.89 7.50
C ALA A 52 5.62 12.38 6.05
N TYR A 53 4.56 11.96 5.34
CA TYR A 53 4.22 12.43 4.00
C TYR A 53 4.00 13.95 3.92
N SER A 54 3.33 14.56 4.90
CA SER A 54 3.00 16.00 4.86
C SER A 54 4.07 16.91 5.45
N ARG A 55 4.96 16.40 6.31
CA ARG A 55 5.93 17.23 7.03
C ARG A 55 7.17 17.54 6.16
N PRO A 56 7.65 18.80 6.14
CA PRO A 56 8.92 19.13 5.51
C PRO A 56 10.08 18.32 6.10
N GLY A 57 10.91 17.73 5.23
CA GLY A 57 12.10 16.96 5.65
C GLY A 57 11.81 15.61 6.31
N GLY A 58 10.56 15.12 6.27
CA GLY A 58 10.21 13.78 6.73
C GLY A 58 10.71 12.67 5.79
N ARG A 59 10.70 11.42 6.27
CA ARG A 59 10.69 10.25 5.37
C ARG A 59 9.42 10.34 4.55
N SER A 60 9.50 10.22 3.22
CA SER A 60 8.37 10.36 2.31
C SER A 60 7.81 8.98 1.92
N PRO A 61 6.93 8.36 2.74
CA PRO A 61 6.26 7.12 2.35
C PRO A 61 5.31 7.36 1.17
N LEU A 62 4.93 6.28 0.50
CA LEU A 62 3.89 6.28 -0.52
C LEU A 62 2.54 6.19 0.19
N CYS A 63 1.63 7.12 -0.12
CA CYS A 63 0.35 7.23 0.57
C CYS A 63 -0.84 7.22 -0.40
N TYR A 64 -0.63 7.56 -1.66
CA TYR A 64 -1.69 7.68 -2.66
C TYR A 64 -1.30 6.97 -3.96
N PRO A 65 -2.28 6.53 -4.78
CA PRO A 65 -1.99 5.88 -6.06
C PRO A 65 -1.11 6.72 -7.00
N LYS A 66 -1.26 8.05 -6.96
CA LYS A 66 -0.43 8.99 -7.74
C LYS A 66 1.05 8.99 -7.34
N ASP A 67 1.38 8.51 -6.15
CA ASP A 67 2.76 8.40 -5.68
C ASP A 67 3.44 7.15 -6.28
N VAL A 68 2.64 6.23 -6.85
CA VAL A 68 3.11 4.96 -7.42
C VAL A 68 3.12 5.04 -8.94
N SER A 69 4.31 5.07 -9.51
CA SER A 69 4.48 5.09 -10.97
C SER A 69 4.20 3.72 -11.61
N ASP A 70 3.92 3.71 -12.90
CA ASP A 70 3.70 2.47 -13.66
C ASP A 70 4.94 1.56 -13.66
N GLN A 71 6.14 2.15 -13.56
CA GLN A 71 7.38 1.40 -13.40
C GLN A 71 7.39 0.62 -12.06
N MET A 72 6.90 1.23 -10.98
CA MET A 72 6.80 0.55 -9.68
C MET A 72 5.79 -0.59 -9.73
N VAL A 73 4.65 -0.39 -10.41
CA VAL A 73 3.66 -1.44 -10.65
C VAL A 73 4.28 -2.62 -11.40
N LYS A 74 4.98 -2.35 -12.51
CA LYS A 74 5.65 -3.38 -13.32
C LYS A 74 6.69 -4.14 -12.49
N ALA A 75 7.53 -3.43 -11.75
CA ALA A 75 8.55 -4.03 -10.89
C ALA A 75 7.93 -4.92 -9.81
N TYR A 76 6.85 -4.45 -9.16
CA TYR A 76 6.14 -5.21 -8.13
C TYR A 76 5.52 -6.49 -8.69
N ARG A 77 4.89 -6.42 -9.87
CA ARG A 77 4.35 -7.62 -10.55
C ARG A 77 5.42 -8.65 -10.83
N THR A 78 6.58 -8.23 -11.35
CA THR A 78 7.72 -9.12 -11.61
C THR A 78 8.26 -9.74 -10.33
N GLN A 79 8.42 -8.96 -9.25
CA GLN A 79 8.94 -9.45 -7.98
C GLN A 79 8.00 -10.46 -7.29
N HIS A 80 6.68 -10.27 -7.43
CA HIS A 80 5.66 -11.06 -6.74
C HIS A 80 4.96 -12.10 -7.64
N ASN A 81 5.42 -12.28 -8.88
CA ASN A 81 4.82 -13.17 -9.88
C ASN A 81 3.31 -12.94 -10.08
N LEU A 82 2.89 -11.68 -10.07
CA LEU A 82 1.49 -11.30 -10.29
C LEU A 82 1.19 -11.27 -11.79
N LYS A 83 0.04 -11.85 -12.16
CA LYS A 83 -0.49 -11.84 -13.53
C LYS A 83 -1.32 -10.59 -13.78
#